data_AF-A0A0Q3IRK8-F1
#
_entry.id   AF-A0A0Q3IRK8-F1
#
_cell.length_a   1.000
_cell.length_b   1.000
_cell.length_c   1.000
_cell.angle_alpha   90.00
_cell.angle_beta   90.00
_cell.angle_gamma   90.00
#
_symmetry.space_group_name_H-M   'P 1'
#
loop_
_entity.id
_entity.type
_entity.pdbx_description
1 polymer ?
#
loop_
_entity_poly.entity_id
_entity_poly.type
_entity_poly.pdbx_seq_one_letter_code
_entity_poly.pdbx_strand_id
1 'polypeptide(L)' 'MKVMHKHGRKVYAWTVDDGDSMKRMMHEQVDAIVTGNPSLLQQLMQETRTECTEDGFALP' A
#
# COMPACT_ATOMS: atom_id res chain seq x y z
N MET A 1 7.98 1.85 8.52
CA MET A 1 8.66 0.57 8.14
C MET A 1 10.16 0.63 7.81
N LYS A 2 10.78 1.81 7.66
CA LYS A 2 12.15 2.00 7.13
C LYS A 2 13.27 1.20 7.83
N VAL A 3 13.17 0.95 9.13
CA VAL A 3 14.19 0.18 9.88
C VAL A 3 14.08 -1.32 9.59
N MET A 4 12.88 -1.88 9.41
CA MET A 4 12.73 -3.30 9.07
C MET A 4 13.25 -3.59 7.66
N HIS A 5 12.93 -2.71 6.72
CA HIS A 5 13.43 -2.78 5.34
C HIS A 5 14.95 -2.73 5.25
N LYS A 6 15.61 -1.87 6.05
CA LYS A 6 17.08 -1.83 6.16
C LYS A 6 17.72 -3.14 6.61
N HIS A 7 16.97 -4.00 7.30
CA HIS A 7 17.43 -5.31 7.76
C HIS A 7 16.92 -6.45 6.85
N GLY A 8 16.39 -6.13 5.66
CA GLY A 8 15.86 -7.11 4.71
C GLY A 8 14.60 -7.84 5.19
N ARG A 9 13.88 -7.30 6.19
CA ARG A 9 12.67 -7.91 6.74
C ARG A 9 11.43 -7.37 6.04
N LYS A 10 10.61 -8.29 5.51
CA LYS A 10 9.30 -7.98 4.94
C LYS A 10 8.28 -7.70 6.04
N VAL A 11 7.38 -6.75 5.80
CA VAL A 11 6.31 -6.36 6.72
C VAL A 11 4.95 -6.54 6.08
N TYR A 12 4.11 -7.30 6.77
CA TYR A 12 2.76 -7.64 6.34
C TYR A 12 1.75 -7.00 7.31
N ALA A 13 0.73 -6.33 6.78
CA ALA A 13 -0.40 -5.82 7.57
C ALA A 13 -1.55 -6.86 7.59
N TRP A 14 -2.12 -7.13 8.77
CA TRP A 14 -3.23 -8.08 8.99
C TRP A 14 -4.13 -7.57 10.13
N THR A 15 -5.47 -7.60 10.06
CA THR A 15 -6.38 -7.63 8.89
C THR A 15 -6.87 -6.20 8.69
N VAL A 16 -6.77 -5.68 7.47
CA VAL A 16 -7.20 -4.30 7.18
C VAL A 16 -8.37 -4.37 6.22
N ASP A 17 -9.56 -3.94 6.66
CA ASP A 17 -10.80 -4.07 5.88
C ASP A 17 -11.49 -2.72 5.58
N ASP A 18 -10.90 -1.60 6.01
CA ASP A 18 -11.35 -0.24 5.66
C ASP A 18 -10.35 0.47 4.72
N GLY A 19 -10.89 1.32 3.84
CA GLY A 19 -10.11 1.95 2.78
C GLY A 19 -9.06 2.95 3.27
N ASP A 20 -9.35 3.70 4.33
CA ASP A 20 -8.41 4.69 4.89
C ASP A 20 -7.17 4.00 5.49
N SER A 21 -7.39 2.91 6.22
CA SER A 21 -6.32 2.07 6.75
C SER A 21 -5.51 1.40 5.64
N MET A 22 -6.16 0.91 4.57
CA MET A 22 -5.46 0.36 3.41
C MET A 22 -4.56 1.41 2.74
N LYS A 23 -5.08 2.62 2.48
CA LYS A 23 -4.29 3.74 1.93
C LYS A 23 -3.11 4.08 2.83
N ARG A 24 -3.33 4.18 4.15
CA ARG A 24 -2.26 4.43 5.11
C ARG A 24 -1.18 3.35 5.09
N MET A 25 -1.55 2.06 4.99
CA MET A 25 -0.57 0.98 4.89
C MET A 25 0.27 1.07 3.62
N MET A 26 -0.33 1.46 2.48
CA MET A 26 0.41 1.71 1.25
C MET A 26 1.43 2.85 1.41
N HIS A 27 1.04 3.96 2.05
CA HIS A 27 1.96 5.07 2.36
C HIS A 27 3.10 4.68 3.32
N GLU A 28 2.83 3.78 4.27
CA GLU A 28 3.83 3.25 5.21
C GLU A 28 4.82 2.26 4.55
N GLN A 29 4.65 1.98 3.26
CA GLN A 29 5.47 1.05 2.46
C GLN A 29 5.49 -0.37 3.06
N VAL A 30 4.33 -0.91 3.39
CA VAL A 30 4.21 -2.35 3.72
C VAL A 30 4.38 -3.19 2.45
N ASP A 31 4.91 -4.41 2.59
CA ASP A 31 5.14 -5.29 1.43
C ASP A 31 3.86 -5.99 0.98
N ALA A 32 2.90 -6.19 1.89
CA ALA A 32 1.60 -6.72 1.56
C ALA A 32 0.55 -6.42 2.65
N ILE A 33 -0.70 -6.36 2.21
CA ILE A 33 -1.88 -6.18 3.04
C ILE A 33 -2.72 -7.44 2.92
N VAL A 34 -3.06 -8.05 4.07
CA VAL A 34 -4.00 -9.16 4.15
C VAL A 34 -5.37 -8.59 4.52
N THR A 35 -6.37 -8.83 3.66
CA THR A 35 -7.72 -8.27 3.77
C THR A 35 -8.77 -9.31 3.38
N GLY A 36 -9.96 -9.22 3.97
CA GLY A 36 -11.15 -9.94 3.53
C GLY A 36 -11.83 -9.31 2.30
N ASN A 37 -11.44 -8.08 1.91
CA ASN A 37 -11.98 -7.35 0.77
C ASN A 37 -10.91 -7.02 -0.28
N PRO A 38 -10.45 -8.03 -1.06
CA PRO A 38 -9.40 -7.83 -2.06
C PRO A 38 -9.81 -6.89 -3.19
N SER A 39 -11.10 -6.79 -3.52
CA SER A 39 -11.61 -5.92 -4.58
C SER A 39 -11.42 -4.44 -4.23
N LEU A 40 -11.74 -4.06 -2.98
CA LEU A 40 -11.50 -2.70 -2.50
C LEU A 40 -10.01 -2.36 -2.54
N LEU A 41 -9.15 -3.27 -2.07
CA LEU A 41 -7.70 -3.06 -2.10
C LEU A 41 -7.19 -2.83 -3.54
N GLN A 42 -7.65 -3.64 -4.51
CA GLN A 42 -7.28 -3.49 -5.92
C GLN A 42 -7.74 -2.16 -6.53
N GLN A 43 -8.93 -1.68 -6.16
CA GLN A 43 -9.41 -0.38 -6.60
C GLN A 43 -8.52 0.74 -6.05
N LEU A 44 -8.22 0.72 -4.76
CA LEU A 44 -7.38 1.72 -4.11
C LEU A 44 -5.96 1.76 -4.68
N MET A 45 -5.37 0.61 -5.02
CA MET A 45 -4.06 0.55 -5.68
C MET A 45 -4.07 1.23 -7.06
N GLN A 46 -5.17 1.09 -7.82
CA GLN A 46 -5.32 1.74 -9.12
C GLN A 46 -5.53 3.24 -8.99
N GLU A 47 -6.37 3.67 -8.05
CA GLU A 47 -6.58 5.09 -7.72
C GLU A 47 -5.26 5.76 -7.35
N THR A 48 -4.53 5.21 -6.36
CA THR A 48 -3.24 5.75 -5.93
C THR A 48 -2.20 5.78 -7.05
N ARG A 49 -2.19 4.77 -7.94
CA ARG A 49 -1.32 4.78 -9.13
C ARG A 49 -1.70 5.89 -10.10
N THR A 50 -2.99 6.11 -10.31
CA THR A 50 -3.51 7.13 -11.23
C THR A 50 -3.18 8.52 -10.68
N GLU A 51 -3.47 8.78 -9.41
CA GLU A 51 -3.10 10.01 -8.69
C GLU A 51 -1.59 10.30 -8.84
N CYS A 52 -0.72 9.32 -8.60
CA CYS A 52 0.72 9.49 -8.75
C CYS A 52 1.17 9.76 -10.21
N THR A 53 0.42 9.25 -11.19
CA THR A 53 0.69 9.46 -12.62
C THR A 53 0.23 10.85 -13.06
N GLU A 54 -0.90 11.31 -12.55
CA GLU A 54 -1.45 12.65 -12.76
C GLU A 54 -0.57 13.73 -12.10
N ASP A 55 0.03 13.42 -10.93
CA ASP A 55 1.02 14.27 -10.24
C ASP A 55 2.47 14.16 -10.79
N GLY A 56 2.66 13.48 -11.93
CA GLY A 56 3.90 13.59 -12.72
C GLY A 56 5.14 12.85 -12.21
N PHE A 57 5.03 11.94 -11.24
CA PHE A 57 6.14 11.08 -10.81
C PHE A 57 5.98 9.65 -11.34
N ALA A 58 6.39 9.44 -12.59
CA ALA A 58 6.84 8.11 -13.00
C ALA A 58 8.23 7.87 -12.38
N LEU A 59 8.30 7.08 -11.31
CA LEU A 59 9.59 6.61 -10.79
C LEU A 59 10.23 5.65 -11.83
N PRO A 60 11.53 5.80 -12.14
CA PRO A 60 12.26 4.91 -13.04
C PRO A 60 12.45 3.49 -12.48
#